data_AF-A0A954CPI8-F1
#
_entry.id   AF-A0A954CPI8-F1
#
_cell.length_a   1.000
_cell.length_b   1.000
_cell.length_c   1.000
_cell.angle_alpha   90.00
_cell.angle_beta   90.00
_cell.angle_gamma   90.00
#
_symmetry.space_group_name_H-M   'P 1'
#
loop_
_entity.id
_entity.type
_entity.pdbx_description
1 polymer ?
#
loop_
_entity_poly.entity_id
_entity_poly.type
_entity_poly.pdbx_seq_one_letter_code
_entity_poly.pdbx_strand_id
1 'polypeptide(L)'
;MQPLHALLATLFVPGSAHFVLGRPVRAVVVALTTIGLFWIGYSIVGTHMWYHELVPSTGGGIRGLLFRIFPVMMLPESPNLGCTMVASMMRDIDSVEAMRLERMPGGLVHLGLLLTACSGVLNALWMCDAHWLAQNREPRAKIAPPMAALASWLLPGSGHVLAGQRDKGLLLGAAVLVMFFGGLAISGGHAVDRVLADAWFDGQVLCGTGVIFGSLVTAPLRYDALPTYNDLGITLCTVAGFMNLLVMTNAYTVAEDGPDSVVVVEEAKS
;
A
#
# COMPACT_ATOMS: atom_id res chain seq x y z
N MET A 1 18.29 -8.17 -17.93
CA MET A 1 17.39 -9.03 -17.11
C MET A 1 16.00 -8.95 -17.72
N GLN A 2 15.26 -10.07 -17.84
CA GLN A 2 13.88 -10.00 -18.37
C GLN A 2 12.95 -9.24 -17.39
N PRO A 3 11.92 -8.52 -17.86
CA PRO A 3 11.06 -7.70 -17.00
C PRO A 3 10.37 -8.49 -15.87
N LEU A 4 9.91 -9.71 -16.15
CA LEU A 4 9.30 -10.56 -15.13
C LEU A 4 10.29 -10.93 -14.02
N HIS A 5 11.54 -11.26 -14.37
CA HIS A 5 12.59 -11.52 -13.37
C HIS A 5 12.90 -10.29 -12.52
N ALA A 6 12.80 -9.08 -13.09
CA ALA A 6 12.99 -7.83 -12.34
C ALA A 6 11.91 -7.59 -11.28
N LEU A 7 10.66 -7.88 -11.64
CA LEU A 7 9.53 -7.82 -10.74
C LEU A 7 9.71 -8.83 -9.60
N LEU A 8 9.98 -10.10 -9.93
CA LEU A 8 10.13 -11.17 -8.93
C LEU A 8 11.32 -10.93 -8.00
N ALA A 9 12.46 -10.47 -8.54
CA ALA A 9 13.63 -10.16 -7.72
C ALA A 9 13.31 -9.07 -6.68
N THR A 10 12.60 -8.01 -7.07
CA THR A 10 12.19 -6.93 -6.15
C THR A 10 11.13 -7.38 -5.16
N LEU A 11 10.21 -8.26 -5.55
CA LEU A 11 9.19 -8.83 -4.67
C LEU A 11 9.80 -9.55 -3.46
N PHE A 12 10.85 -10.34 -3.68
CA PHE A 12 11.53 -11.11 -2.62
C PHE A 12 12.65 -10.33 -1.93
N VAL A 13 13.43 -9.57 -2.68
CA VAL A 13 14.57 -8.80 -2.14
C VAL A 13 14.50 -7.40 -2.73
N PRO A 14 13.81 -6.47 -2.05
CA PRO A 14 13.67 -5.11 -2.55
C PRO A 14 15.02 -4.46 -2.88
N GLY A 15 15.13 -3.93 -4.11
CA GLY A 15 16.34 -3.28 -4.63
C GLY A 15 17.31 -4.20 -5.37
N SER A 16 17.17 -5.52 -5.25
CA SER A 16 18.04 -6.48 -5.95
C SER A 16 18.00 -6.31 -7.48
N ALA A 17 16.81 -6.13 -8.06
CA ALA A 17 16.65 -5.91 -9.49
C ALA A 17 17.36 -4.63 -9.96
N HIS A 18 17.20 -3.52 -9.22
CA HIS A 18 17.86 -2.25 -9.53
C HIS A 18 19.37 -2.36 -9.48
N PHE A 19 19.91 -3.15 -8.55
CA PHE A 19 21.34 -3.41 -8.46
C PHE A 19 21.83 -4.18 -9.71
N VAL A 20 21.14 -5.25 -10.09
CA VAL A 20 21.46 -6.04 -11.31
C VAL A 20 21.32 -5.23 -12.59
N LEU A 21 20.40 -4.28 -12.63
CA LEU A 21 20.21 -3.34 -13.74
C LEU A 21 21.23 -2.17 -13.74
N GLY A 22 22.25 -2.19 -12.88
CA GLY A 22 23.31 -1.19 -12.85
C GLY A 22 22.89 0.16 -12.24
N ARG A 23 21.86 0.18 -11.38
CA ARG A 23 21.34 1.38 -10.72
C ARG A 23 21.55 1.30 -9.19
N PRO A 24 22.80 1.31 -8.69
CA PRO A 24 23.11 1.01 -7.28
C PRO A 24 22.50 2.03 -6.29
N VAL A 25 22.52 3.32 -6.63
CA VAL A 25 21.90 4.36 -5.77
C VAL A 25 20.40 4.10 -5.61
N ARG A 26 19.72 3.74 -6.72
CA ARG A 26 18.29 3.43 -6.71
C ARG A 26 18.00 2.15 -5.92
N ALA A 27 18.86 1.14 -6.03
CA ALA A 27 18.77 -0.08 -5.23
C ALA A 27 18.81 0.21 -3.73
N VAL A 28 19.72 1.09 -3.29
CA VAL A 28 19.81 1.52 -1.87
C VAL A 28 18.53 2.24 -1.44
N VAL A 29 18.02 3.16 -2.25
CA VAL A 29 16.76 3.87 -1.95
C VAL A 29 15.59 2.88 -1.82
N VAL A 30 15.48 1.93 -2.75
CA VAL A 30 14.44 0.89 -2.72
C VAL A 30 14.55 0.08 -1.43
N ALA A 31 15.74 -0.43 -1.10
CA ALA A 31 15.97 -1.20 0.11
C ALA A 31 15.63 -0.42 1.38
N LEU A 32 16.09 0.84 1.50
CA LEU A 32 15.80 1.68 2.67
C LEU A 32 14.31 1.97 2.83
N THR A 33 13.62 2.29 1.74
CA THR A 33 12.19 2.64 1.76
C THR A 33 11.26 1.44 1.94
N THR A 34 11.73 0.21 1.72
CA THR A 34 10.91 -1.01 1.87
C THR A 34 11.36 -1.83 3.07
N ILE A 35 12.58 -2.35 3.05
CA ILE A 35 13.17 -3.15 4.13
C ILE A 35 13.31 -2.29 5.40
N GLY A 36 13.83 -1.07 5.26
CA GLY A 36 14.00 -0.16 6.39
C GLY A 36 12.67 0.22 7.04
N LEU A 37 11.69 0.71 6.27
CA LEU A 37 10.36 1.04 6.79
C LEU A 37 9.67 -0.17 7.42
N PHE A 38 9.76 -1.34 6.79
CA PHE A 38 9.17 -2.57 7.32
C PHE A 38 9.77 -2.91 8.69
N TRP A 39 11.10 -2.98 8.82
CA TRP A 39 11.71 -3.39 10.08
C TRP A 39 11.59 -2.35 11.19
N ILE A 40 11.59 -1.06 10.85
CA ILE A 40 11.26 0.00 11.82
C ILE A 40 9.83 -0.19 12.31
N GLY A 41 8.86 -0.35 11.39
CA GLY A 41 7.48 -0.62 11.75
C GLY A 41 7.32 -1.88 12.60
N TYR A 42 7.94 -2.98 12.18
CA TYR A 42 7.94 -4.26 12.89
C TYR A 42 8.57 -4.15 14.28
N SER A 43 9.64 -3.38 14.46
CA SER A 43 10.23 -3.16 15.79
C SER A 43 9.32 -2.40 16.76
N ILE A 44 8.38 -1.61 16.23
CA ILE A 44 7.43 -0.83 17.02
C ILE A 44 6.20 -1.69 17.37
N VAL A 45 5.65 -2.40 16.38
CA VAL A 45 4.41 -3.18 16.55
C VAL A 45 4.67 -4.59 17.07
N GLY A 46 5.82 -5.17 16.75
CA GLY A 46 6.19 -6.54 17.05
C GLY A 46 5.19 -7.54 16.51
N THR A 47 4.81 -8.47 17.38
CA THR A 47 3.87 -9.54 17.08
C THR A 47 2.41 -9.07 16.94
N HIS A 48 2.10 -7.81 17.32
CA HIS A 48 0.78 -7.21 17.08
C HIS A 48 0.49 -6.97 15.59
N MET A 49 1.47 -7.12 14.70
CA MET A 49 1.23 -7.08 13.25
C MET A 49 0.23 -8.16 12.77
N TRP A 50 0.07 -9.25 13.54
CA TRP A 50 -0.63 -10.46 13.14
C TRP A 50 -2.05 -10.60 13.71
N TYR A 51 -2.79 -9.49 13.92
CA TYR A 51 -4.09 -9.50 14.58
C TYR A 51 -5.14 -10.45 13.95
N HIS A 52 -5.08 -10.69 12.64
CA HIS A 52 -6.14 -11.36 11.86
C HIS A 52 -5.89 -12.85 11.53
N GLU A 53 -5.15 -13.60 12.36
CA GLU A 53 -5.19 -15.06 12.21
C GLU A 53 -6.55 -15.63 12.66
N LEU A 54 -7.51 -15.67 11.73
CA LEU A 54 -8.84 -16.26 11.92
C LEU A 54 -8.83 -17.78 12.14
N VAL A 55 -7.68 -18.44 12.02
CA VAL A 55 -7.58 -19.90 12.03
C VAL A 55 -6.64 -20.35 13.15
N PRO A 56 -7.11 -21.20 14.09
CA PRO A 56 -6.24 -21.80 15.09
C PRO A 56 -5.09 -22.58 14.42
N SER A 57 -3.85 -22.27 14.78
CA SER A 57 -2.65 -22.97 14.30
C SER A 57 -2.47 -24.34 14.97
N THR A 58 -3.56 -25.09 15.19
CA THR A 58 -3.53 -26.42 15.84
C THR A 58 -3.20 -27.56 14.87
N GLY A 59 -3.08 -27.27 13.57
CA GLY A 59 -2.70 -28.25 12.55
C GLY A 59 -1.21 -28.30 12.28
N GLY A 60 -0.52 -29.37 12.69
CA GLY A 60 0.83 -29.67 12.20
C GLY A 60 0.87 -29.98 10.69
N GLY A 61 2.06 -29.94 10.09
CA GLY A 61 2.30 -30.35 8.69
C GLY A 61 1.99 -29.28 7.64
N ILE A 62 1.74 -29.72 6.39
CA ILE A 62 1.53 -28.83 5.22
C ILE A 62 0.33 -27.89 5.42
N ARG A 63 -0.73 -28.36 6.10
CA ARG A 63 -1.88 -27.51 6.42
C ARG A 63 -1.47 -26.35 7.32
N GLY A 64 -0.71 -26.61 8.39
CA GLY A 64 -0.15 -25.55 9.23
C GLY A 64 0.73 -24.58 8.45
N LEU A 65 1.59 -25.08 7.55
CA LEU A 65 2.42 -24.24 6.69
C LEU A 65 1.59 -23.33 5.78
N LEU A 66 0.58 -23.88 5.10
CA LEU A 66 -0.31 -23.11 4.22
C LEU A 66 -1.11 -22.06 5.00
N PHE A 67 -1.58 -22.38 6.21
CA PHE A 67 -2.25 -21.42 7.08
C PHE A 67 -1.32 -20.36 7.66
N ARG A 68 0.00 -20.59 7.73
CA ARG A 68 0.96 -19.53 8.06
C ARG A 68 1.19 -18.57 6.90
N ILE A 69 1.12 -19.05 5.66
CA ILE A 69 1.40 -18.28 4.45
C ILE A 69 0.16 -17.51 3.96
N PHE A 70 -1.05 -18.08 4.08
CA PHE A 70 -2.25 -17.46 3.52
C PHE A 70 -2.59 -16.09 4.15
N PRO A 71 -2.54 -15.90 5.48
CA PRO A 71 -2.77 -14.59 6.11
C PRO A 71 -1.74 -13.55 5.68
N VAL A 72 -0.50 -13.97 5.38
CA VAL A 72 0.56 -13.07 4.87
C VAL A 72 0.16 -12.41 3.55
N MET A 73 -0.69 -13.04 2.74
CA MET A 73 -1.14 -12.49 1.45
C MET A 73 -2.30 -11.49 1.58
N MET A 74 -2.94 -11.44 2.75
CA MET A 74 -4.04 -10.51 3.06
C MET A 74 -3.57 -9.32 3.90
N LEU A 75 -2.26 -9.10 3.93
CA LEU A 75 -1.67 -7.97 4.62
C LEU A 75 -1.32 -6.89 3.60
N PRO A 76 -1.40 -5.61 3.97
CA PRO A 76 -0.97 -4.52 3.10
C PRO A 76 0.54 -4.58 2.83
N GLU A 77 1.29 -5.30 3.67
CA GLU A 77 2.71 -5.60 3.52
C GLU A 77 3.05 -6.72 2.55
N SER A 78 2.06 -7.50 2.10
CA SER A 78 2.27 -8.67 1.25
C SER A 78 3.11 -8.41 -0.01
N PRO A 79 3.08 -7.22 -0.66
CA PRO A 79 3.97 -6.97 -1.79
C PRO A 79 5.44 -6.81 -1.38
N ASN A 80 5.77 -6.64 -0.09
CA ASN A 80 7.11 -6.79 0.48
C ASN A 80 7.27 -8.23 1.02
N LEU A 81 7.14 -9.20 0.13
CA LEU A 81 6.96 -10.61 0.46
C LEU A 81 8.15 -11.16 1.25
N GLY A 82 9.39 -10.82 0.87
CA GLY A 82 10.58 -11.31 1.56
C GLY A 82 10.63 -10.91 3.03
N CYS A 83 10.45 -9.63 3.34
CA CYS A 83 10.39 -9.15 4.72
C CYS A 83 9.25 -9.79 5.49
N THR A 84 8.06 -9.86 4.88
CA THR A 84 6.86 -10.40 5.53
C THR A 84 7.01 -11.91 5.81
N MET A 85 7.62 -12.68 4.91
CA MET A 85 7.95 -14.09 5.15
C MET A 85 8.93 -14.26 6.31
N VAL A 86 10.01 -13.47 6.35
CA VAL A 86 10.99 -13.53 7.45
C VAL A 86 10.34 -13.18 8.79
N ALA A 87 9.57 -12.10 8.85
CA ALA A 87 8.82 -11.72 10.05
C ALA A 87 7.82 -12.82 10.48
N SER A 88 7.13 -13.43 9.51
CA SER A 88 6.22 -14.56 9.78
C SER A 88 6.95 -15.81 10.29
N MET A 89 8.25 -15.99 9.99
CA MET A 89 9.06 -17.08 10.53
C MET A 89 9.59 -16.77 11.93
N MET A 90 9.80 -15.50 12.24
CA MET A 90 10.31 -15.03 13.54
C MET A 90 9.23 -14.92 14.63
N ARG A 91 7.95 -14.95 14.26
CA ARG A 91 6.85 -14.78 15.21
C ARG A 91 6.70 -16.01 16.12
N ASP A 92 6.47 -15.75 17.40
CA ASP A 92 6.11 -16.77 18.39
C ASP A 92 4.59 -16.96 18.42
N ILE A 93 4.11 -18.17 18.17
CA ILE A 93 2.67 -18.45 17.97
C ILE A 93 1.90 -18.39 19.28
N ASP A 94 2.51 -18.81 20.38
CA ASP A 94 1.87 -18.83 21.68
C ASP A 94 1.61 -17.40 22.18
N SER A 95 2.44 -16.43 21.73
CA SER A 95 2.24 -15.01 22.00
C SER A 95 1.06 -14.40 21.24
N VAL A 96 0.75 -14.89 20.03
CA VAL A 96 -0.30 -14.33 19.16
C VAL A 96 -1.69 -14.57 19.74
N GLU A 97 -1.95 -15.76 20.29
CA GLU A 97 -3.23 -16.05 20.95
C GLU A 97 -3.44 -15.20 22.22
N ALA A 98 -2.37 -14.91 22.97
CA ALA A 98 -2.45 -14.03 24.14
C ALA A 98 -2.75 -12.56 23.75
N MET A 99 -2.11 -12.03 22.71
CA MET A 99 -2.36 -10.64 22.28
C MET A 99 -3.71 -10.45 21.59
N ARG A 100 -4.32 -11.50 21.02
CA ARG A 100 -5.72 -11.43 20.55
C ARG A 100 -6.68 -11.03 21.66
N LEU A 101 -6.36 -11.38 22.91
CA LEU A 101 -7.18 -11.05 24.08
C LEU A 101 -6.89 -9.64 24.62
N GLU A 102 -5.67 -9.11 24.39
CA GLU A 102 -5.28 -7.77 24.79
C GLU A 102 -5.51 -6.75 23.65
N ARG A 103 -6.75 -6.27 23.50
CA ARG A 103 -7.13 -5.21 22.55
C ARG A 103 -6.62 -3.81 22.91
N MET A 104 -5.49 -3.66 23.59
CA MET A 104 -5.04 -2.34 24.05
C MET A 104 -3.99 -1.75 23.12
N PRO A 105 -4.35 -0.84 22.19
CA PRO A 105 -3.37 -0.18 21.35
C PRO A 105 -2.41 0.64 22.21
N GLY A 106 -1.12 0.28 22.18
CA GLY A 106 -0.02 1.07 22.71
C GLY A 106 0.24 2.32 21.86
N GLY A 107 0.89 3.33 22.43
CA GLY A 107 0.95 4.68 21.84
C GLY A 107 1.55 4.80 20.43
N LEU A 108 2.44 3.89 20.01
CA LEU A 108 3.08 3.91 18.69
C LEU A 108 2.58 2.79 17.76
N VAL A 109 1.61 1.98 18.16
CA VAL A 109 1.15 0.82 17.38
C VAL A 109 0.63 1.22 16.00
N HIS A 110 -0.18 2.29 15.91
CA HIS A 110 -0.69 2.77 14.62
C HIS A 110 0.42 3.23 13.67
N LEU A 111 1.48 3.86 14.21
CA LEU A 111 2.65 4.22 13.41
C LEU A 111 3.38 2.97 12.92
N GLY A 112 3.61 1.98 13.79
CA GLY A 112 4.25 0.72 13.41
C GLY A 112 3.50 0.02 12.27
N LEU A 113 2.19 -0.13 12.43
CA LEU A 113 1.28 -0.72 11.44
C LEU A 113 1.23 0.06 10.12
N LEU A 114 1.30 1.40 10.18
CA LEU A 114 1.34 2.25 8.99
C LEU A 114 2.66 2.10 8.24
N LEU A 115 3.78 2.05 8.96
CA LEU A 115 5.12 1.93 8.37
C LEU A 115 5.29 0.59 7.66
N THR A 116 4.85 -0.50 8.29
CA THR A 116 4.84 -1.81 7.66
C THR A 116 3.96 -1.77 6.41
N ALA A 117 2.72 -1.28 6.50
CA ALA A 117 1.79 -1.22 5.36
C ALA A 117 2.33 -0.37 4.18
N CYS A 118 2.90 0.81 4.48
CA CYS A 118 3.57 1.65 3.48
C CYS A 118 4.70 0.92 2.77
N SER A 119 5.47 0.08 3.47
CA SER A 119 6.56 -0.68 2.87
C SER A 119 6.07 -1.65 1.77
N GLY A 120 4.88 -2.24 1.94
CA GLY A 120 4.25 -3.11 0.94
C GLY A 120 3.87 -2.33 -0.31
N VAL A 121 3.13 -1.23 -0.15
CA VAL A 121 2.73 -0.38 -1.29
C VAL A 121 3.95 0.18 -2.03
N LEU A 122 4.97 0.63 -1.30
CA LEU A 122 6.22 1.11 -1.89
C LEU A 122 6.94 -0.01 -2.65
N ASN A 123 6.99 -1.24 -2.12
CA ASN A 123 7.62 -2.34 -2.84
C ASN A 123 6.87 -2.68 -4.13
N ALA A 124 5.53 -2.64 -4.14
CA ALA A 124 4.74 -2.83 -5.35
C ALA A 124 5.09 -1.76 -6.42
N LEU A 125 5.23 -0.49 -6.01
CA LEU A 125 5.65 0.58 -6.92
C LEU A 125 7.08 0.39 -7.43
N TRP A 126 8.00 -0.07 -6.57
CA TRP A 126 9.37 -0.39 -6.96
C TRP A 126 9.47 -1.61 -7.87
N MET A 127 8.58 -2.59 -7.72
CA MET A 127 8.45 -3.72 -8.66
C MET A 127 8.03 -3.23 -10.04
N CYS A 128 7.04 -2.34 -10.13
CA CYS A 128 6.64 -1.70 -11.39
C CYS A 128 7.80 -0.91 -12.02
N ASP A 129 8.62 -0.27 -11.19
CA ASP A 129 9.81 0.45 -11.66
C ASP A 129 10.93 -0.46 -12.16
N ALA A 130 11.24 -1.54 -11.44
CA ALA A 130 12.20 -2.55 -11.89
C ALA A 130 11.76 -3.18 -13.21
N HIS A 131 10.46 -3.49 -13.34
CA HIS A 131 9.85 -3.99 -14.56
C HIS A 131 10.00 -2.98 -15.72
N TRP A 132 9.67 -1.71 -15.49
CA TRP A 132 9.81 -0.64 -16.50
C TRP A 132 11.27 -0.46 -16.95
N LEU A 133 12.22 -0.37 -16.01
CA LEU A 133 13.65 -0.25 -16.32
C LEU A 133 14.16 -1.43 -17.15
N ALA A 134 13.72 -2.65 -16.83
CA ALA A 134 14.12 -3.84 -17.57
C ALA A 134 13.60 -3.87 -19.02
N GLN A 135 12.56 -3.09 -19.34
CA GLN A 135 12.06 -2.94 -20.72
C GLN A 135 12.93 -2.00 -21.56
N ASN A 136 13.82 -1.19 -20.96
CA ASN A 136 14.61 -0.17 -21.65
C ASN A 136 13.76 0.76 -22.54
N ARG A 137 12.57 1.15 -22.05
CA ARG A 137 11.68 2.08 -22.75
C ARG A 137 11.83 3.49 -22.17
N GLU A 138 11.79 4.46 -23.07
CA GLU A 138 11.74 5.86 -22.69
C GLU A 138 10.30 6.27 -22.33
N PRO A 139 10.08 7.00 -21.23
CA PRO A 139 8.78 7.59 -20.92
C PRO A 139 8.32 8.53 -22.04
N ARG A 140 7.03 8.50 -22.38
CA ARG A 140 6.45 9.44 -23.36
C ARG A 140 5.94 10.73 -22.73
N ALA A 141 5.74 10.74 -21.42
CA ALA A 141 5.48 11.96 -20.66
C ALA A 141 6.74 12.49 -19.93
N LYS A 142 6.60 13.62 -19.24
CA LYS A 142 7.66 14.28 -18.48
C LYS A 142 8.10 13.52 -17.22
N ILE A 143 7.38 12.48 -16.84
CA ILE A 143 7.60 11.70 -15.63
C ILE A 143 7.61 10.21 -15.98
N ALA A 144 8.46 9.44 -15.30
CA ALA A 144 8.48 7.99 -15.46
C ALA A 144 7.15 7.37 -14.96
N PRO A 145 6.60 6.35 -15.62
CA PRO A 145 5.31 5.77 -15.23
C PRO A 145 5.19 5.34 -13.75
N PRO A 146 6.18 4.65 -13.17
CA PRO A 146 6.14 4.29 -11.74
C PRO A 146 6.15 5.51 -10.82
N MET A 147 6.81 6.60 -11.22
CA MET A 147 6.87 7.83 -10.44
C MET A 147 5.54 8.61 -10.52
N ALA A 148 4.82 8.53 -11.64
CA ALA A 148 3.45 9.06 -11.76
C ALA A 148 2.47 8.30 -10.85
N ALA A 149 2.59 6.97 -10.78
CA ALA A 149 1.82 6.15 -9.85
C ALA A 149 2.17 6.47 -8.39
N LEU A 150 3.46 6.58 -8.06
CA LEU A 150 3.92 6.94 -6.71
C LEU A 150 3.41 8.33 -6.29
N ALA A 151 3.49 9.32 -7.17
CA ALA A 151 2.94 10.65 -6.91
C ALA A 151 1.44 10.56 -6.62
N SER A 152 0.68 9.83 -7.46
CA SER A 152 -0.77 9.65 -7.26
C SER A 152 -1.12 8.89 -5.99
N TRP A 153 -0.26 7.96 -5.55
CA TRP A 153 -0.42 7.32 -4.24
C TRP A 153 -0.26 8.34 -3.11
N LEU A 154 0.84 9.10 -3.09
CA LEU A 154 1.08 10.13 -2.09
C LEU A 154 -0.06 11.15 -2.06
N LEU A 155 -0.35 11.77 -3.20
CA LEU A 155 -1.45 12.72 -3.36
C LEU A 155 -2.30 12.32 -4.56
N PRO A 156 -3.56 11.86 -4.34
CA PRO A 156 -4.47 11.47 -5.40
C PRO A 156 -4.51 12.49 -6.55
N GLY A 157 -4.33 12.00 -7.78
CA GLY A 157 -4.36 12.80 -9.00
C GLY A 157 -3.07 13.57 -9.34
N SER A 158 -2.08 13.63 -8.44
CA SER A 158 -0.85 14.38 -8.71
C SER A 158 0.03 13.77 -9.81
N GLY A 159 -0.05 12.46 -10.06
CA GLY A 159 0.65 11.84 -11.19
C GLY A 159 0.18 12.35 -12.55
N HIS A 160 -1.14 12.58 -12.73
CA HIS A 160 -1.68 13.21 -13.93
C HIS A 160 -1.19 14.64 -14.11
N VAL A 161 -1.13 15.41 -13.02
CA VAL A 161 -0.61 16.78 -13.03
C VAL A 161 0.85 16.80 -13.51
N LEU A 162 1.67 15.88 -12.99
CA LEU A 162 3.09 15.73 -13.37
C LEU A 162 3.25 15.20 -14.81
N ALA A 163 2.33 14.38 -15.28
CA ALA A 163 2.29 13.90 -16.66
C ALA A 163 1.73 14.93 -17.66
N GLY A 164 1.21 16.07 -17.19
CA GLY A 164 0.71 17.17 -18.02
C GLY A 164 -0.81 17.27 -18.16
N GLN A 165 -1.58 16.33 -17.60
CA GLN A 165 -3.05 16.32 -17.63
C GLN A 165 -3.63 16.92 -16.35
N ARG A 166 -3.44 18.24 -16.15
CA ARG A 166 -3.79 18.93 -14.89
C ARG A 166 -5.27 18.83 -14.53
N ASP A 167 -6.16 19.13 -15.47
CA ASP A 167 -7.61 19.18 -15.21
C ASP A 167 -8.14 17.80 -14.80
N LYS A 168 -7.70 16.75 -15.50
CA LYS A 168 -8.02 15.36 -15.17
C LYS A 168 -7.48 14.98 -13.79
N GLY A 169 -6.24 15.34 -13.49
CA GLY A 169 -5.62 15.08 -12.19
C GLY A 169 -6.37 15.75 -11.03
N LEU A 170 -6.74 17.02 -11.18
CA LEU A 170 -7.51 17.76 -10.17
C LEU A 170 -8.90 17.15 -9.97
N LEU A 171 -9.62 16.82 -11.04
CA LEU A 171 -10.95 16.22 -10.96
C LEU A 171 -10.91 14.87 -10.23
N LEU A 172 -10.02 13.96 -10.66
CA LEU A 172 -9.89 12.64 -10.08
C LEU A 172 -9.39 12.69 -8.63
N GLY A 173 -8.38 13.53 -8.36
CA GLY A 173 -7.85 13.74 -7.02
C GLY A 173 -8.90 14.28 -6.05
N ALA A 174 -9.66 15.30 -6.47
CA ALA A 174 -10.74 15.86 -5.67
C ALA A 174 -11.82 14.83 -5.36
N ALA A 175 -12.22 14.01 -6.34
CA ALA A 175 -13.21 12.95 -6.13
C ALA A 175 -12.76 11.92 -5.07
N VAL A 176 -11.51 11.46 -5.15
CA VAL A 176 -10.93 10.53 -4.17
C VAL A 176 -10.87 11.16 -2.79
N LEU A 177 -10.35 12.39 -2.67
CA LEU A 177 -10.20 13.06 -1.39
C LEU A 177 -11.56 13.37 -0.73
N VAL A 178 -12.56 13.80 -1.51
CA VAL A 178 -13.92 14.02 -0.99
C VAL A 178 -14.53 12.73 -0.47
N MET A 179 -14.37 11.61 -1.20
CA MET A 179 -14.86 10.30 -0.75
C MET A 179 -14.16 9.87 0.55
N PHE A 180 -12.83 10.02 0.62
CA PHE A 180 -12.02 9.60 1.76
C PHE A 180 -12.34 10.44 3.01
N PHE A 181 -12.28 11.77 2.91
CA PHE A 181 -12.56 12.65 4.04
C PHE A 181 -14.04 12.66 4.42
N GLY A 182 -14.95 12.41 3.46
CA GLY A 182 -16.36 12.16 3.75
C GLY A 182 -16.55 10.92 4.62
N GLY A 183 -15.90 9.80 4.27
CA GLY A 183 -15.90 8.58 5.09
C GLY A 183 -15.30 8.80 6.47
N LEU A 184 -14.21 9.56 6.55
CA LEU A 184 -13.58 9.91 7.82
C LEU A 184 -14.48 10.79 8.70
N ALA A 185 -15.18 11.77 8.12
CA ALA A 185 -16.11 12.63 8.85
C ALA A 185 -17.34 11.84 9.36
N ILE A 186 -17.91 10.95 8.53
CA ILE A 186 -19.08 10.13 8.89
C ILE A 186 -18.76 9.14 10.02
N SER A 187 -17.54 8.60 10.03
CA SER A 187 -17.04 7.72 11.09
C SER A 187 -16.48 8.46 12.30
N GLY A 188 -16.59 9.79 12.38
CA GLY A 188 -16.01 10.57 13.46
C GLY A 188 -14.49 10.46 13.58
N GLY A 189 -13.78 10.06 12.52
CA GLY A 189 -12.34 9.85 12.50
C GLY A 189 -11.89 8.39 12.62
N HIS A 190 -12.80 7.44 12.83
CA HIS A 190 -12.45 6.06 13.18
C HIS A 190 -12.47 5.07 12.01
N ALA A 191 -12.79 5.52 10.80
CA ALA A 191 -12.78 4.67 9.62
C ALA A 191 -11.41 4.04 9.33
N VAL A 192 -10.32 4.70 9.74
CA VAL A 192 -8.93 4.35 9.39
C VAL A 192 -8.18 3.86 10.63
N ASP A 193 -8.75 2.87 11.31
CA ASP A 193 -8.06 2.14 12.38
C ASP A 193 -7.85 0.69 11.96
N ARG A 194 -6.60 0.34 11.66
CA ARG A 194 -6.23 -1.02 11.28
C ARG A 194 -6.51 -2.04 12.39
N VAL A 195 -6.45 -1.66 13.67
CA VAL A 195 -6.73 -2.59 14.77
C VAL A 195 -8.21 -3.02 14.75
N LEU A 196 -9.10 -2.13 14.31
CA LEU A 196 -10.54 -2.37 14.25
C LEU A 196 -11.03 -2.88 12.90
N ALA A 197 -10.38 -2.46 11.82
CA ALA A 197 -10.80 -2.67 10.44
C ALA A 197 -9.65 -3.23 9.57
N ASP A 198 -8.85 -4.17 10.08
CA ASP A 198 -7.61 -4.66 9.45
C ASP A 198 -7.81 -5.07 7.98
N ALA A 199 -8.77 -5.96 7.69
CA ALA A 199 -9.05 -6.40 6.32
C ALA A 199 -9.49 -5.27 5.38
N TRP A 200 -10.13 -4.22 5.92
CA TRP A 200 -10.54 -3.05 5.15
C TRP A 200 -9.38 -2.07 4.91
N PHE A 201 -8.40 -2.07 5.81
CA PHE A 201 -7.23 -1.21 5.76
C PHE A 201 -6.37 -1.46 4.52
N ASP A 202 -6.36 -2.69 4.00
CA ASP A 202 -5.72 -3.05 2.72
C ASP A 202 -6.14 -2.16 1.57
N GLY A 203 -7.45 -1.93 1.43
CA GLY A 203 -7.96 -1.03 0.41
C GLY A 203 -7.71 0.43 0.77
N GLN A 204 -7.83 0.79 2.05
CA GLN A 204 -7.63 2.17 2.50
C GLN A 204 -6.20 2.64 2.25
N VAL A 205 -5.17 1.84 2.51
CA VAL A 205 -3.75 2.25 2.42
C VAL A 205 -3.35 2.72 1.00
N LEU A 206 -4.12 2.33 -0.01
CA LEU A 206 -3.98 2.80 -1.39
C LEU A 206 -4.33 4.29 -1.55
N CYS A 207 -4.99 4.92 -0.58
CA CYS A 207 -5.22 6.36 -0.52
C CYS A 207 -4.02 7.16 0.07
N GLY A 208 -2.86 6.50 0.26
CA GLY A 208 -1.57 7.09 0.63
C GLY A 208 -1.66 8.14 1.74
N THR A 209 -1.40 9.42 1.45
CA THR A 209 -1.39 10.47 2.48
C THR A 209 -2.72 10.62 3.22
N GLY A 210 -3.85 10.29 2.60
CA GLY A 210 -5.14 10.25 3.30
C GLY A 210 -5.11 9.26 4.47
N VAL A 211 -4.60 8.05 4.24
CA VAL A 211 -4.45 7.05 5.31
C VAL A 211 -3.34 7.40 6.28
N ILE A 212 -2.22 7.97 5.82
CA ILE A 212 -1.18 8.46 6.74
C ILE A 212 -1.79 9.46 7.73
N PHE A 213 -2.61 10.40 7.23
CA PHE A 213 -3.33 11.33 8.09
C PHE A 213 -4.31 10.61 9.03
N GLY A 214 -5.17 9.72 8.52
CA GLY A 214 -6.12 8.97 9.34
C GLY A 214 -5.44 8.16 10.45
N SER A 215 -4.42 7.38 10.09
CA SER A 215 -3.71 6.51 11.05
C SER A 215 -2.92 7.28 12.11
N LEU A 216 -2.39 8.46 11.80
CA LEU A 216 -1.56 9.22 12.75
C LEU A 216 -2.36 10.23 13.58
N VAL A 217 -3.45 10.75 13.03
CA VAL A 217 -4.21 11.84 13.66
C VAL A 217 -5.51 11.34 14.27
N THR A 218 -6.26 10.51 13.55
CA THR A 218 -7.63 10.16 13.95
C THR A 218 -7.72 8.79 14.61
N ALA A 219 -6.95 7.80 14.16
CA ALA A 219 -6.93 6.47 14.77
C ALA A 219 -6.54 6.47 16.26
N PRO A 220 -5.58 7.30 16.74
CA PRO A 220 -5.23 7.34 18.16
C PRO A 220 -6.30 8.00 19.06
N LEU A 221 -7.35 8.61 18.48
CA LEU A 221 -8.39 9.26 19.27
C LEU A 221 -9.22 8.23 20.02
N ARG A 222 -9.33 8.40 21.34
CA ARG A 222 -10.17 7.56 22.20
C ARG A 222 -11.62 8.00 22.11
N TYR A 223 -12.53 7.04 22.22
CA TYR A 223 -13.96 7.28 22.25
C TYR A 223 -14.67 6.30 23.18
N ASP A 224 -15.76 6.77 23.79
CA ASP A 224 -16.53 5.99 24.76
C ASP A 224 -17.52 5.02 24.06
N ALA A 225 -17.89 5.31 22.82
CA ALA A 225 -18.79 4.47 22.01
C ALA A 225 -18.50 4.60 20.50
N LEU A 226 -18.67 3.50 19.76
CA LEU A 226 -18.51 3.49 18.30
C LEU A 226 -19.57 4.40 17.64
N PRO A 227 -19.20 5.25 16.66
CA PRO A 227 -20.14 6.05 15.90
C PRO A 227 -21.17 5.21 15.15
N THR A 228 -22.42 5.68 15.09
CA THR A 228 -23.54 4.96 14.45
C THR A 228 -23.27 4.57 12.99
N TYR A 229 -22.49 5.37 12.26
CA TYR A 229 -22.19 5.17 10.85
C TYR A 229 -20.73 4.76 10.60
N ASN A 230 -20.07 4.13 11.57
CA ASN A 230 -18.67 3.72 11.44
C ASN A 230 -18.42 2.81 10.23
N ASP A 231 -19.27 1.79 10.03
CA ASP A 231 -19.13 0.84 8.92
C ASP A 231 -19.26 1.52 7.54
N LEU A 232 -20.14 2.51 7.43
CA LEU A 232 -20.26 3.32 6.23
C LEU A 232 -18.98 4.13 5.99
N GLY A 233 -18.42 4.75 7.03
CA GLY A 233 -17.17 5.48 6.93
C GLY A 233 -16.00 4.59 6.51
N ILE A 234 -15.85 3.40 7.12
CA ILE A 234 -14.85 2.39 6.74
C ILE A 234 -14.99 2.06 5.25
N THR A 235 -16.22 1.76 4.81
CA THR A 235 -16.53 1.41 3.42
C THR A 235 -16.14 2.53 2.46
N LEU A 236 -16.52 3.78 2.77
CA LEU A 236 -16.21 4.95 1.93
C LEU A 236 -14.70 5.20 1.83
N CYS A 237 -13.95 5.09 2.94
CA CYS A 237 -12.50 5.21 2.94
C CYS A 237 -11.83 4.08 2.12
N THR A 238 -12.32 2.85 2.22
CA THR A 238 -11.81 1.72 1.43
C THR A 238 -12.10 1.91 -0.07
N VAL A 239 -13.33 2.33 -0.42
CA VAL A 239 -13.69 2.65 -1.81
C VAL A 239 -12.81 3.77 -2.36
N ALA A 240 -12.54 4.82 -1.57
CA ALA A 240 -11.65 5.90 -1.97
C ALA A 240 -10.23 5.38 -2.27
N GLY A 241 -9.70 4.46 -1.48
CA GLY A 241 -8.41 3.83 -1.74
C GLY A 241 -8.38 3.01 -3.04
N PHE A 242 -9.42 2.21 -3.32
CA PHE A 242 -9.53 1.52 -4.62
C PHE A 242 -9.72 2.47 -5.79
N MET A 243 -10.47 3.55 -5.61
CA MET A 243 -10.54 4.62 -6.62
C MET A 243 -9.16 5.22 -6.86
N ASN A 244 -8.36 5.46 -5.81
CA ASN A 244 -7.02 5.97 -5.98
C ASN A 244 -6.10 4.98 -6.72
N LEU A 245 -6.26 3.67 -6.52
CA LEU A 245 -5.55 2.67 -7.30
C LEU A 245 -5.85 2.80 -8.80
N LEU A 246 -7.11 3.05 -9.18
CA LEU A 246 -7.47 3.33 -10.59
C LEU A 246 -6.83 4.63 -11.08
N VAL A 247 -6.73 5.66 -10.22
CA VAL A 247 -6.03 6.90 -10.55
C VAL A 247 -4.53 6.65 -10.77
N MET A 248 -3.89 5.85 -9.91
CA MET A 248 -2.48 5.47 -10.02
C MET A 248 -2.18 4.71 -11.32
N THR A 249 -3.00 3.69 -11.65
CA THR A 249 -2.81 2.91 -12.88
C THR A 249 -3.05 3.76 -14.13
N ASN A 250 -4.07 4.61 -14.12
CA ASN A 250 -4.33 5.55 -15.21
C ASN A 250 -3.19 6.58 -15.36
N ALA A 251 -2.65 7.11 -14.26
CA ALA A 251 -1.49 8.01 -14.32
C ALA A 251 -0.25 7.30 -14.86
N TYR A 252 -0.04 6.04 -14.51
CA TYR A 252 1.02 5.19 -15.06
C TYR A 252 0.86 5.07 -16.58
N THR A 253 -0.32 4.69 -17.07
CA THR A 253 -0.59 4.56 -18.52
C THR A 253 -0.42 5.89 -19.25
N VAL A 254 -0.91 7.01 -18.71
CA VAL A 254 -0.71 8.34 -19.31
C VAL A 254 0.78 8.68 -19.42
N ALA A 255 1.58 8.30 -18.42
CA ALA A 255 3.03 8.52 -18.46
C ALA A 255 3.76 7.61 -19.47
N GLU A 256 3.22 6.41 -19.70
CA GLU A 256 3.72 5.44 -20.67
C GLU A 256 3.40 5.83 -22.11
N ASP A 257 2.15 6.23 -22.39
CA ASP A 257 1.63 6.46 -23.73
C ASP A 257 1.75 7.92 -24.19
N GLY A 258 1.90 8.84 -23.23
CA GLY A 258 1.92 10.28 -23.46
C GLY A 258 0.53 10.91 -23.29
N PRO A 259 0.46 12.23 -23.03
CA PRO A 259 -0.80 12.92 -22.71
C PRO A 259 -1.79 12.97 -23.86
N ASP A 260 -1.32 12.90 -25.11
CA ASP A 260 -2.14 13.05 -26.33
C ASP A 260 -2.75 11.73 -26.83
N SER A 261 -2.35 10.60 -26.27
CA SER A 261 -2.79 9.25 -26.68
C SER A 261 -4.30 9.02 -26.56
N VAL A 262 -4.99 9.79 -25.72
CA VAL A 262 -6.45 9.68 -25.52
C VAL A 262 -7.24 10.32 -26.68
N VAL A 263 -6.69 11.34 -27.34
CA VAL A 263 -7.37 12.08 -28.42
C VAL A 263 -7.37 11.27 -29.73
N VAL A 264 -6.29 10.52 -29.98
CA VAL A 264 -6.10 9.77 -31.24
C VAL A 264 -7.13 8.63 -31.40
N VAL A 265 -7.70 8.11 -30.31
CA VAL A 265 -8.73 7.05 -30.38
C VAL A 265 -10.10 7.59 -30.82
N GLU A 266 -10.40 8.87 -30.54
CA GLU A 266 -11.65 9.49 -31.00
C GLU A 266 -11.59 9.90 -32.48
N GLU A 267 -10.46 10.44 -32.95
CA GLU A 267 -10.30 10.80 -34.38
C GLU A 267 -10.22 9.59 -35.31
N ALA A 268 -9.72 8.43 -34.83
CA ALA A 268 -9.70 7.20 -35.63
C ALA A 268 -11.09 6.54 -35.79
N LYS A 269 -12.12 7.07 -35.13
CA LYS A 269 -13.51 6.57 -35.21
C LYS A 269 -14.48 7.52 -35.93
N SER A 270 -14.00 8.68 -36.40
CA SER A 270 -14.76 9.62 -37.24
C SER A 270 -14.34 9.51 -38.71
#